data_AF-A0A496VWJ6-F1
#
_entry.id   AF-A0A496VWJ6-F1
#
_cell.length_a   1.000
_cell.length_b   1.000
_cell.length_c   1.000
_cell.angle_alpha   90.00
_cell.angle_beta   90.00
_cell.angle_gamma   90.00
#
_symmetry.space_group_name_H-M   'P 1'
#
loop_
_entity.id
_entity.type
_entity.pdbx_description
1 polymer ?
#
loop_
_entity_poly.entity_id
_entity_poly.type
_entity_poly.pdbx_seq_one_letter_code
_entity_poly.pdbx_strand_id
1 'polypeptide(L)' 'LVQWVEQMLALNKQRAANNDPHTMKIIERRIAATDKQIDQLVYRLYDLTTKEIGIVENSKYDLNYSVSRLNEVQI' A
#
# COMPACT_ATOMS: atom_id res chain seq x y z
N LEU A 1 -2.43 14.36 -4.77
CA LEU A 1 -2.26 13.83 -3.39
C LEU A 1 -3.61 13.64 -2.71
N VAL A 2 -4.36 14.72 -2.40
CA VAL A 2 -5.67 14.64 -1.71
C VAL A 2 -6.63 13.66 -2.38
N GLN A 3 -6.82 13.76 -3.70
CA GLN A 3 -7.70 12.84 -4.46
C GLN A 3 -7.31 11.36 -4.35
N TRP A 4 -6.01 11.05 -4.22
CA TRP A 4 -5.53 9.67 -4.14
C TRP A 4 -5.69 9.11 -2.72
N VAL A 5 -5.54 9.96 -1.71
CA VAL A 5 -5.86 9.62 -0.31
C VAL A 5 -7.36 9.36 -0.17
N GLU A 6 -8.20 10.19 -0.78
CA GLU A 6 -9.66 9.98 -0.81
C GLU A 6 -10.04 8.67 -1.50
N GLN A 7 -9.41 8.36 -2.64
CA GLN A 7 -9.60 7.09 -3.34
C GLN A 7 -9.19 5.90 -2.47
N MET A 8 -8.05 5.98 -1.78
CA MET A 8 -7.58 4.92 -0.88
C MET A 8 -8.53 4.72 0.31
N LEU A 9 -9.07 5.79 0.89
CA LEU A 9 -10.08 5.72 1.95
C LEU A 9 -11.37 5.06 1.46
N ALA A 10 -11.84 5.40 0.26
CA ALA A 10 -13.03 4.79 -0.33
C ALA A 10 -12.84 3.29 -0.59
N LEU A 11 -11.69 2.89 -1.15
CA LEU A 11 -11.36 1.49 -1.40
C LEU A 11 -11.26 0.67 -0.09
N ASN A 12 -10.67 1.23 0.96
CA ASN A 12 -10.59 0.56 2.26
C ASN A 12 -11.98 0.36 2.90
N LYS A 13 -12.86 1.36 2.80
CA LYS A 13 -14.27 1.21 3.23
C LYS A 13 -14.99 0.12 2.44
N GLN A 14 -14.79 0.06 1.13
CA GLN A 14 -15.36 -1.01 0.29
C GLN A 14 -14.79 -2.39 0.68
N ARG A 15 -13.49 -2.50 0.97
CA ARG A 15 -12.89 -3.77 1.41
C ARG A 15 -13.50 -4.26 2.71
N ALA A 16 -13.70 -3.36 3.69
CA ALA A 16 -14.27 -3.71 4.99
C ALA A 16 -15.76 -4.11 4.92
N ALA A 17 -16.49 -3.61 3.93
CA ALA A 17 -17.91 -3.91 3.74
C ALA A 17 -18.19 -5.13 2.83
N ASN A 18 -17.18 -5.65 2.14
CA ASN A 18 -17.32 -6.78 1.22
C ASN A 18 -16.82 -8.08 1.85
N ASN A 19 -17.62 -9.14 1.76
CA ASN A 19 -17.27 -10.50 2.21
C ASN A 19 -16.92 -11.45 1.05
N ASP A 20 -17.01 -10.98 -0.21
CA ASP A 20 -16.65 -11.79 -1.38
C ASP A 20 -15.12 -11.80 -1.60
N PRO A 21 -14.45 -12.96 -1.48
CA PRO A 21 -13.00 -13.03 -1.57
C PRO A 21 -12.42 -12.56 -2.92
N HIS A 22 -13.16 -12.76 -4.00
CA HIS A 22 -12.72 -12.34 -5.34
C HIS A 22 -12.69 -10.81 -5.46
N THR A 23 -13.77 -10.17 -5.05
CA THR A 23 -13.92 -8.71 -5.02
C THR A 23 -12.91 -8.08 -4.07
N MET A 24 -12.68 -8.68 -2.89
CA MET A 24 -11.65 -8.20 -1.95
C MET A 24 -10.26 -8.21 -2.59
N LYS A 25 -9.88 -9.28 -3.29
CA LYS A 25 -8.58 -9.37 -4.00
C LYS A 25 -8.44 -8.31 -5.10
N ILE A 26 -9.53 -7.99 -5.80
CA ILE A 26 -9.53 -6.88 -6.78
C ILE A 26 -9.33 -5.54 -6.07
N ILE A 27 -10.02 -5.30 -4.96
CA ILE A 27 -9.91 -4.06 -4.17
C ILE A 27 -8.48 -3.92 -3.62
N GLU A 28 -7.89 -4.98 -3.08
CA GLU A 28 -6.50 -4.99 -2.59
C GLU A 28 -5.49 -4.61 -3.67
N ARG A 29 -5.65 -5.16 -4.89
CA ARG A 29 -4.80 -4.78 -6.03
C ARG A 29 -4.94 -3.30 -6.38
N ARG A 30 -6.16 -2.75 -6.30
CA ARG A 30 -6.40 -1.32 -6.53
C ARG A 30 -5.75 -0.46 -5.45
N ILE A 31 -5.86 -0.85 -4.19
CA ILE A 31 -5.20 -0.18 -3.06
C ILE A 31 -3.68 -0.18 -3.27
N ALA A 32 -3.09 -1.33 -3.61
CA ALA A 32 -1.65 -1.43 -3.87
C ALA A 32 -1.19 -0.59 -5.07
N ALA A 33 -2.00 -0.46 -6.11
CA ALA A 33 -1.71 0.41 -7.25
C ALA A 33 -1.76 1.89 -6.83
N THR A 34 -2.77 2.31 -6.07
CA THR A 34 -2.89 3.69 -5.57
C THR A 34 -1.79 4.04 -4.57
N ASP A 35 -1.36 3.10 -3.74
CA ASP A 35 -0.22 3.25 -2.82
C ASP A 35 1.07 3.57 -3.58
N LYS A 36 1.41 2.79 -4.62
CA LYS A 36 2.57 3.06 -5.48
C LYS A 36 2.49 4.40 -6.21
N GLN A 37 1.28 4.79 -6.63
CA GLN A 37 1.08 6.11 -7.22
C GLN A 37 1.43 7.20 -6.19
N ILE A 38 0.91 7.11 -4.97
CA ILE A 38 1.21 8.05 -3.88
C ILE A 38 2.71 8.12 -3.61
N ASP A 39 3.39 6.97 -3.48
CA ASP A 39 4.84 6.90 -3.26
C ASP A 39 5.59 7.72 -4.34
N GLN A 40 5.30 7.48 -5.62
CA GLN A 40 5.90 8.22 -6.74
C GLN A 40 5.63 9.72 -6.73
N LEU A 41 4.47 10.15 -6.23
CA LEU A 41 4.15 11.56 -6.11
C LEU A 41 4.88 12.20 -4.93
N VAL A 42 4.98 11.51 -3.80
CA VAL A 42 5.75 11.97 -2.63
C VAL A 42 7.23 12.07 -2.99
N TYR A 43 7.79 11.08 -3.68
CA TYR A 43 9.19 11.12 -4.14
C TYR A 43 9.47 12.35 -5.01
N ARG A 44 8.54 12.69 -5.92
CA ARG A 44 8.66 13.89 -6.75
C ARG A 44 8.46 15.19 -6.00
N LEU A 45 7.59 15.24 -5.00
CA LEU A 45 7.30 16.48 -4.26
C LEU A 45 8.44 16.88 -3.31
N TYR A 46 9.25 15.91 -2.89
CA TYR A 46 10.39 16.11 -2.01
C TYR A 46 11.73 15.92 -2.75
N ASP A 47 11.71 15.81 -4.08
CA ASP A 47 12.88 15.64 -4.94
C ASP A 47 13.84 14.52 -4.48
N LEU A 48 13.28 13.39 -4.03
CA LEU A 48 14.08 12.26 -3.55
C LEU A 48 14.96 11.70 -4.67
N THR A 49 16.21 11.45 -4.33
CA THR A 49 17.16 10.76 -5.20
C THR A 49 16.91 9.26 -5.23
N THR A 50 17.41 8.57 -6.26
CA THR A 50 17.33 7.10 -6.36
C THR A 50 17.88 6.40 -5.12
N LYS A 51 18.90 6.97 -4.47
CA LYS A 51 19.49 6.43 -3.24
C LYS A 51 18.50 6.51 -2.07
N GLU A 52 17.85 7.66 -1.89
CA GLU A 52 16.87 7.87 -0.82
C GLU A 52 15.61 7.03 -1.04
N ILE A 53 15.13 6.93 -2.29
CA ILE A 53 14.03 6.03 -2.66
C ILE A 53 14.39 4.58 -2.28
N GLY A 54 15.61 4.13 -2.60
CA GLY A 54 16.05 2.79 -2.22
C GLY A 54 16.04 2.54 -0.71
N ILE A 55 16.40 3.53 0.10
CA ILE A 55 16.34 3.44 1.57
C ILE A 55 14.89 3.33 2.06
N VAL A 56 13.99 4.17 1.53
CA VAL A 56 12.56 4.16 1.89
C VAL A 56 11.92 2.82 1.51
N GLU A 57 12.14 2.34 0.30
CA GLU A 57 11.60 1.07 -0.18
C GLU A 57 12.13 -0.12 0.65
N ASN A 58 13.43 -0.19 0.91
CA ASN A 58 14.00 -1.27 1.74
C ASN A 58 13.40 -1.28 3.15
N SER A 59 13.22 -0.10 3.78
CA SER A 59 12.59 0.00 5.09
C SER A 59 11.13 -0.49 5.10
N LYS A 60 10.41 -0.30 3.99
CA LYS A 60 9.03 -0.78 3.79
C LYS A 60 8.97 -2.31 3.63
N TYR A 61 9.94 -2.92 2.94
CA TYR A 61 10.01 -4.39 2.78
C TYR A 61 10.38 -5.11 4.08
N ASP A 62 11.27 -4.54 4.89
CA ASP A 62 11.66 -5.11 6.19
C ASP A 62 10.48 -5.19 7.17
N LEU A 63 9.55 -4.23 7.09
CA LEU A 63 8.30 -4.23 7.86
C LEU A 63 7.31 -5.28 7.34
N ASN A 64 7.18 -5.45 6.02
CA ASN A 64 6.30 -6.47 5.43
C ASN A 64 6.76 -7.91 5.71
N TYR A 65 8.08 -8.17 5.70
CA TYR A 65 8.62 -9.50 6.03
C TYR A 65 8.33 -9.89 7.50
N SER A 66 8.33 -8.90 8.40
CA SER A 66 8.02 -9.10 9.82
C SER A 66 6.52 -9.38 10.05
N VAL A 67 5.63 -8.69 9.33
CA VAL A 67 4.17 -8.87 9.46
C VAL A 67 3.68 -10.18 8.83
N SER A 68 4.23 -10.61 7.70
CA SER A 68 3.88 -11.91 7.10
C SER A 68 4.22 -13.09 8.04
N ARG A 69 5.34 -13.02 8.76
CA ARG A 69 5.68 -14.05 9.77
C ARG A 69 4.74 -14.07 10.97
N LEU A 70 4.06 -12.95 11.29
CA LEU A 70 3.05 -12.93 12.35
C LEU A 70 1.72 -13.54 11.89
N ASN A 71 1.37 -13.40 10.61
CA ASN A 71 0.15 -13.98 10.05
C ASN A 71 0.28 -15.49 9.74
N GLU A 72 1.49 -16.01 9.52
CA GLU A 72 1.73 -17.46 9.33
C GLU A 72 1.72 -18.27 10.64
N VAL A 73 1.81 -17.62 11.80
CA VAL A 73 1.82 -18.28 13.13
C VAL A 73 0.41 -18.39 13.74
N GLN A 74 -0.64 -17.97 13.02
CA GLN A 74 -2.04 -18.02 13.49
C GLN A 74 -2.85 -19.21 12.94
N ILE A 75 -2.22 -20.31 12.52
CA ILE A 75 -2.90 -21.58 12.18
C ILE A 75 -2.64 -22.62 13.27
#